data_AF-A0A7C3ARP3-F1
#
_entry.id   AF-A0A7C3ARP3-F1
#
_cell.length_a   1.000
_cell.length_b   1.000
_cell.length_c   1.000
_cell.angle_alpha   90.00
_cell.angle_beta   90.00
_cell.angle_gamma   90.00
#
_symmetry.space_group_name_H-M   'P 1'
#
loop_
_entity.id
_entity.type
_entity.pdbx_description
1 polymer ?
#
loop_
_entity_poly.entity_id
_entity_poly.type
_entity_poly.pdbx_seq_one_letter_code
_entity_poly.pdbx_strand_id
1 'polypeptide(L)'
;MRVAFFGTPEIAVPVLRAVAAHHEMAAVVCQPDRPQGRGKKPVPPPVKVCAQELGIPMHQPEKLNDGTFESWLRALAPEIGVVAAYGRLLKQPILDIPPKGWLNFHPSLLPRHRGPSPIQTAILEGDTETGVSIMQMVLDMDAGDVLLQEATSIGPDENAAELAARLATMGAALMVEGLRLVASGEARFTSQDPTKVTVTRLIEKEDGRIRWDRSAQSIHNQVRACIPWPVAHCLYGGEVCRIHRSAVIPENAGASPGTIVAVERDRVLVATGEGRLAILAFQMPGKRVMTMAEYLRGHAMQVGERFEEIR
;
A
#
# COMPACT_ATOMS: atom_id res chain seq x y z
N MET A 1 14.13 0.88 25.40
CA MET A 1 12.73 1.21 25.74
C MET A 1 11.87 -0.02 25.55
N ARG A 2 10.78 -0.12 26.30
CA ARG A 2 9.79 -1.19 26.22
C ARG A 2 8.62 -0.80 25.31
N VAL A 3 8.45 -1.49 24.18
CA VAL A 3 7.61 -1.07 23.05
C VAL A 3 6.41 -1.99 22.86
N ALA A 4 5.20 -1.43 22.77
CA ALA A 4 4.03 -2.13 22.26
C ALA A 4 3.87 -1.85 20.75
N PHE A 5 3.95 -2.89 19.92
CA PHE A 5 3.91 -2.74 18.46
C PHE A 5 2.56 -3.18 17.89
N PHE A 6 1.98 -2.37 17.01
CA PHE A 6 0.68 -2.57 16.40
C PHE A 6 0.83 -2.58 14.88
N GLY A 7 0.50 -3.69 14.24
CA GLY A 7 0.56 -3.79 12.79
C GLY A 7 -0.12 -5.06 12.28
N THR A 8 -0.47 -5.08 10.99
CA THR A 8 -1.20 -6.21 10.41
C THR A 8 -0.56 -6.73 9.10
N PRO A 9 -0.42 -5.92 8.03
CA PRO A 9 0.01 -6.41 6.73
C PRO A 9 1.54 -6.48 6.59
N GLU A 10 2.00 -7.00 5.45
CA GLU A 10 3.41 -7.23 5.10
C GLU A 10 4.30 -5.99 5.29
N ILE A 11 3.81 -4.80 4.93
CA ILE A 11 4.58 -3.54 5.02
C ILE A 11 5.05 -3.22 6.46
N ALA A 12 4.37 -3.76 7.48
CA ALA A 12 4.70 -3.55 8.89
C ALA A 12 5.79 -4.51 9.39
N VAL A 13 6.06 -5.61 8.68
CA VAL A 13 6.99 -6.66 9.11
C VAL A 13 8.43 -6.15 9.22
N PRO A 14 8.99 -5.40 8.25
CA PRO A 14 10.33 -4.85 8.38
C PRO A 14 10.46 -3.91 9.59
N VAL A 15 9.43 -3.09 9.84
CA VAL A 15 9.40 -2.18 10.99
C VAL A 15 9.38 -2.96 12.30
N LEU A 16 8.55 -4.00 12.43
CA LEU A 16 8.53 -4.87 13.62
C LEU A 16 9.91 -5.48 13.89
N ARG A 17 10.54 -6.09 12.87
CA ARG A 17 11.87 -6.72 13.03
C ARG A 17 12.92 -5.70 13.48
N ALA A 18 12.93 -4.52 12.87
CA ALA A 18 13.88 -3.48 13.21
C ALA A 18 13.68 -2.97 14.65
N VAL A 19 12.43 -2.73 15.08
CA VAL A 19 12.12 -2.30 16.44
C VAL A 19 12.50 -3.39 17.46
N ALA A 20 12.14 -4.65 17.19
CA ALA A 20 12.45 -5.78 18.08
C ALA A 20 13.96 -6.05 18.23
N ALA A 21 14.76 -5.69 17.23
CA ALA A 21 16.22 -5.82 17.30
C ALA A 21 16.89 -4.76 18.20
N HIS A 22 16.23 -3.61 18.43
CA HIS A 22 16.81 -2.46 19.15
C HIS A 22 16.12 -2.15 20.48
N HIS A 23 14.93 -2.71 20.71
CA HIS A 23 14.07 -2.40 21.85
C HIS A 23 13.47 -3.67 22.47
N GLU A 24 13.12 -3.58 23.75
CA GLU A 24 12.38 -4.64 24.42
C GLU A 24 10.93 -4.64 23.91
N MET A 25 10.42 -5.78 23.48
CA MET A 25 9.06 -5.89 22.97
C MET A 25 8.09 -6.25 24.10
N ALA A 26 7.20 -5.31 24.42
CA ALA A 26 6.12 -5.50 25.39
C ALA A 26 5.12 -6.57 24.93
N ALA A 27 4.64 -6.38 23.70
CA ALA A 27 3.76 -7.27 22.97
C ALA A 27 3.65 -6.80 21.52
N VAL A 28 3.21 -7.69 20.65
CA VAL A 28 2.73 -7.38 19.31
C VAL A 28 1.21 -7.53 19.25
N VAL A 29 0.54 -6.52 18.69
CA VAL A 29 -0.90 -6.51 18.47
C VAL A 29 -1.19 -6.46 16.97
N CYS A 30 -1.99 -7.40 16.48
CA CYS A 30 -2.43 -7.42 15.09
C CYS A 30 -3.94 -7.72 15.01
N GLN A 31 -4.54 -7.49 13.85
CA GLN A 31 -5.95 -7.87 13.66
C GLN A 31 -6.13 -9.40 13.75
N PRO A 32 -7.32 -9.89 14.12
CA PRO A 32 -7.63 -11.33 14.11
C PRO A 32 -7.40 -11.98 12.75
N ASP A 33 -7.15 -13.28 12.74
CA ASP A 33 -7.01 -14.07 11.52
C ASP A 33 -8.31 -13.98 10.72
N ARG A 34 -8.22 -13.58 9.45
CA ARG A 34 -9.39 -13.43 8.57
C ARG A 34 -9.39 -14.49 7.48
N PRO A 35 -10.58 -14.97 7.06
CA PRO A 35 -10.71 -15.82 5.89
C PRO A 35 -10.14 -15.14 4.64
N GLN A 36 -9.23 -15.81 3.93
CA GLN A 36 -8.67 -15.28 2.68
C GLN A 36 -8.74 -16.33 1.56
N GLY A 37 -8.87 -15.85 0.32
CA GLY A 37 -8.86 -16.69 -0.88
C GLY A 37 -10.12 -17.55 -1.06
N ARG A 38 -10.11 -18.41 -2.10
CA ARG A 38 -11.27 -19.22 -2.50
C ARG A 38 -11.66 -20.31 -1.48
N GLY A 39 -10.74 -20.69 -0.58
CA GLY A 39 -10.98 -21.69 0.46
C GLY A 39 -11.46 -21.14 1.80
N LYS A 40 -11.51 -19.80 1.98
CA LYS A 40 -11.91 -19.11 3.22
C LYS A 40 -11.25 -19.65 4.50
N LYS A 41 -10.08 -20.29 4.39
CA LYS A 41 -9.32 -20.70 5.58
C LYS A 41 -8.79 -19.43 6.26
N PRO A 42 -8.82 -19.34 7.59
CA PRO A 42 -8.16 -18.25 8.31
C PRO A 42 -6.69 -18.23 7.93
N VAL A 43 -6.21 -17.09 7.46
CA VAL A 43 -4.80 -16.85 7.20
C VAL A 43 -4.28 -15.92 8.29
N PRO A 44 -3.18 -16.28 9.00
CA PRO A 44 -2.61 -15.40 10.00
C PRO A 44 -2.03 -14.15 9.33
N PRO A 45 -2.17 -12.96 9.94
CA PRO A 45 -1.52 -11.76 9.43
C PRO A 45 0.01 -11.92 9.35
N PRO A 46 0.70 -11.31 8.37
CA PRO A 46 2.17 -11.34 8.30
C PRO A 46 2.86 -10.92 9.60
N VAL A 47 2.34 -9.91 10.29
CA VAL A 47 2.86 -9.47 11.59
C VAL A 47 2.74 -10.54 12.68
N LYS A 48 1.68 -11.35 12.67
CA LYS A 48 1.52 -12.49 13.59
C LYS A 48 2.61 -13.53 13.37
N VAL A 49 2.83 -13.90 12.12
CA VAL A 49 3.86 -14.89 11.76
C VAL A 49 5.25 -14.40 12.21
N CYS A 50 5.59 -13.15 11.92
CA CYS A 50 6.85 -12.54 12.35
C CYS A 50 7.00 -12.51 13.89
N ALA A 51 5.95 -12.12 14.63
CA ALA A 51 6.01 -12.10 16.09
C ALA A 51 6.24 -13.49 16.69
N GLN A 52 5.62 -14.53 16.12
CA GLN A 52 5.80 -15.92 16.54
C GLN A 52 7.23 -16.41 16.27
N GLU A 53 7.78 -16.10 15.10
CA GLU A 53 9.18 -16.42 14.76
C GLU A 53 10.19 -15.76 15.71
N LEU A 54 9.91 -14.54 16.13
CA LEU A 54 10.74 -13.78 17.08
C LEU A 54 10.50 -14.17 18.55
N GLY A 55 9.51 -15.03 18.84
CA GLY A 55 9.15 -15.42 20.20
C GLY A 55 8.54 -14.28 21.04
N ILE A 56 7.91 -13.29 20.40
CA ILE A 56 7.35 -12.12 21.08
C ILE A 56 5.91 -12.40 21.54
N PRO A 57 5.52 -12.05 22.78
CA PRO A 57 4.14 -12.13 23.24
C PRO A 57 3.19 -11.39 22.30
N MET A 58 2.04 -11.99 21.98
CA MET A 58 1.10 -11.39 21.03
C MET A 58 -0.34 -11.38 21.50
N HIS A 59 -1.14 -10.46 20.95
CA HIS A 59 -2.57 -10.37 21.20
C HIS A 59 -3.35 -9.96 19.94
N GLN A 60 -4.53 -10.55 19.73
CA GLN A 60 -5.42 -10.27 18.60
C GLN A 60 -6.82 -9.87 19.13
N PRO A 61 -6.98 -8.65 19.65
CA PRO A 61 -8.24 -8.22 20.26
C PRO A 61 -9.36 -8.12 19.22
N GLU A 62 -10.50 -8.74 19.48
CA GLU A 62 -11.72 -8.53 18.67
C GLU A 62 -12.25 -7.09 18.85
N LYS A 63 -12.21 -6.59 20.08
CA LYS A 63 -12.65 -5.24 20.45
C LYS A 63 -11.53 -4.51 21.19
N LEU A 64 -11.34 -3.24 20.86
CA LEU A 64 -10.34 -2.38 21.52
C LEU A 64 -10.93 -1.55 22.66
N ASN A 65 -12.24 -1.32 22.63
CA ASN A 65 -12.90 -0.30 23.44
C ASN A 65 -13.87 -0.91 24.48
N ASP A 66 -13.64 -2.15 24.90
CA ASP A 66 -14.46 -2.83 25.92
C ASP A 66 -13.80 -2.79 27.32
N GLY A 67 -12.72 -2.02 27.49
CA GLY A 67 -11.97 -1.88 28.74
C GLY A 67 -11.02 -3.05 29.06
N THR A 68 -11.28 -4.24 28.50
CA THR A 68 -10.44 -5.42 28.74
C THR A 68 -9.08 -5.28 28.06
N PHE A 69 -9.09 -4.83 26.80
CA PHE A 69 -7.87 -4.58 26.05
C PHE A 69 -7.02 -3.47 26.66
N GLU A 70 -7.67 -2.40 27.11
CA GLU A 70 -7.00 -1.28 27.78
C GLU A 70 -6.29 -1.73 29.06
N SER A 71 -6.99 -2.51 29.90
CA SER A 71 -6.43 -3.05 31.14
C SER A 71 -5.24 -3.97 30.88
N TRP A 72 -5.35 -4.82 29.86
CA TRP A 72 -4.25 -5.69 29.42
C TRP A 72 -3.03 -4.87 28.97
N LEU A 73 -3.23 -3.85 28.14
CA LEU A 73 -2.14 -3.01 27.64
C LEU A 73 -1.48 -2.19 28.76
N ARG A 74 -2.27 -1.66 29.71
CA ARG A 74 -1.74 -1.00 30.91
C ARG A 74 -0.89 -1.94 31.78
N ALA A 75 -1.35 -3.18 31.97
CA ALA A 75 -0.63 -4.17 32.77
C ALA A 75 0.72 -4.55 32.17
N LEU A 76 0.88 -4.43 30.84
CA LEU A 76 2.18 -4.59 30.21
C LEU A 76 3.13 -3.45 30.60
N ALA A 77 2.66 -2.23 30.91
CA ALA A 77 3.51 -1.05 31.10
C ALA A 77 4.47 -0.76 29.93
N PRO A 78 3.96 -0.56 28.69
CA PRO A 78 4.79 -0.08 27.59
C PRO A 78 5.24 1.37 27.86
N GLU A 79 6.49 1.70 27.52
CA GLU A 79 6.98 3.09 27.58
C GLU A 79 6.50 3.91 26.38
N ILE A 80 6.37 3.26 25.22
CA ILE A 80 5.96 3.86 23.95
C ILE A 80 5.17 2.85 23.11
N GLY A 81 4.22 3.34 22.33
CA GLY A 81 3.54 2.58 21.29
C GLY A 81 4.11 2.85 19.90
N VAL A 82 4.16 1.81 19.06
CA VAL A 82 4.54 1.92 17.64
C VAL A 82 3.42 1.34 16.79
N VAL A 83 2.97 2.10 15.79
CA VAL A 83 1.97 1.66 14.82
C VAL A 83 2.58 1.62 13.42
N ALA A 84 2.30 0.53 12.69
CA ALA A 84 2.57 0.41 11.27
C ALA A 84 1.41 -0.34 10.61
N ALA A 85 0.57 0.36 9.86
CA ALA A 85 -0.56 -0.22 9.12
C ALA A 85 -1.46 -1.15 9.96
N TYR A 86 -1.83 -0.74 11.19
CA TYR A 86 -2.67 -1.59 12.05
C TYR A 86 -4.10 -1.75 11.52
N GLY A 87 -4.65 -0.73 10.88
CA GLY A 87 -5.96 -0.77 10.21
C GLY A 87 -7.18 -0.63 11.13
N ARG A 88 -6.98 -0.18 12.38
CA ARG A 88 -8.05 0.19 13.32
C ARG A 88 -7.68 1.47 14.04
N LEU A 89 -8.68 2.32 14.29
CA LEU A 89 -8.50 3.54 15.06
C LEU A 89 -8.26 3.21 16.55
N LEU A 90 -7.19 3.78 17.12
CA LEU A 90 -6.93 3.76 18.56
C LEU A 90 -7.59 4.98 19.18
N LYS A 91 -8.45 4.77 20.18
CA LYS A 91 -9.12 5.87 20.90
C LYS A 91 -8.23 6.42 22.02
N GLN A 92 -8.58 7.61 22.52
CA GLN A 92 -7.83 8.31 23.56
C GLN A 92 -7.42 7.45 24.77
N PRO A 93 -8.30 6.59 25.34
CA PRO A 93 -7.91 5.75 26.49
C PRO A 93 -6.75 4.79 26.21
N ILE A 94 -6.55 4.38 24.95
CA ILE A 94 -5.41 3.58 24.52
C ILE A 94 -4.20 4.47 24.22
N LEU A 95 -4.44 5.62 23.58
CA LEU A 95 -3.39 6.58 23.24
C LEU A 95 -2.67 7.12 24.49
N ASP A 96 -3.39 7.26 25.61
CA ASP A 96 -2.88 7.77 26.88
C ASP A 96 -2.04 6.75 27.69
N ILE A 97 -1.99 5.47 27.28
CA ILE A 97 -1.32 4.43 28.10
C ILE A 97 0.20 4.60 28.13
N PRO A 98 0.92 4.64 26.99
CA PRO A 98 2.37 4.76 27.03
C PRO A 98 2.75 6.21 27.35
N PRO A 99 3.59 6.46 28.38
CA PRO A 99 3.92 7.81 28.81
C PRO A 99 4.67 8.64 27.76
N LYS A 100 5.37 7.99 26.81
CA LYS A 100 6.05 8.65 25.68
C LYS A 100 5.17 8.73 24.42
N GLY A 101 3.88 8.40 24.54
CA GLY A 101 2.92 8.44 23.45
C GLY A 101 3.11 7.33 22.42
N TRP A 102 2.76 7.66 21.18
CA TRP A 102 2.72 6.73 20.06
C TRP A 102 3.39 7.32 18.82
N LEU A 103 4.19 6.52 18.13
CA LEU A 103 4.71 6.84 16.80
C LEU A 103 4.01 5.98 15.75
N ASN A 104 3.60 6.59 14.64
CA ASN A 104 3.08 5.90 13.47
C ASN A 104 4.06 5.99 12.29
N PHE A 105 4.28 4.85 11.64
CA PHE A 105 4.86 4.76 10.31
C PHE A 105 3.78 5.08 9.27
N HIS A 106 3.99 6.13 8.48
CA HIS A 106 3.08 6.53 7.40
C HIS A 106 3.84 6.61 6.07
N PRO A 107 3.49 5.82 5.04
CA PRO A 107 4.24 5.76 3.78
C PRO A 107 3.82 6.85 2.78
N SER A 108 3.90 8.11 3.22
CA SER A 108 3.89 9.30 2.38
C SER A 108 4.75 10.40 2.98
N LEU A 109 4.91 11.50 2.25
CA LEU A 109 5.46 12.76 2.75
C LEU A 109 4.32 13.62 3.32
N LEU A 110 4.03 13.46 4.61
CA LEU A 110 3.01 14.27 5.29
C LEU A 110 3.34 15.77 5.17
N PRO A 111 2.32 16.64 5.00
CA PRO A 111 0.89 16.39 5.13
C PRO A 111 0.16 15.83 3.90
N ARG A 112 0.86 15.52 2.79
CA ARG A 112 0.21 14.90 1.63
C ARG A 112 -0.14 13.44 1.92
N HIS A 113 -1.26 13.00 1.36
CA HIS A 113 -1.74 11.62 1.36
C HIS A 113 -2.00 11.05 2.76
N ARG A 114 -2.67 11.80 3.63
CA ARG A 114 -3.24 11.22 4.87
C ARG A 114 -4.23 10.11 4.54
N GLY A 115 -4.31 9.06 5.35
CA GLY A 115 -5.31 8.00 5.23
C GLY A 115 -4.80 6.66 4.71
N PRO A 116 -5.70 5.78 4.25
CA PRO A 116 -5.43 4.35 4.21
C PRO A 116 -4.63 3.83 3.01
N SER A 117 -4.50 4.58 1.90
CA SER A 117 -3.86 4.09 0.67
C SER A 117 -2.83 5.07 0.04
N PRO A 118 -1.92 5.67 0.81
CA PRO A 118 -0.99 6.70 0.32
C PRO A 118 -0.12 6.25 -0.87
N ILE A 119 0.36 5.00 -0.85
CA ILE A 119 1.24 4.45 -1.88
C ILE A 119 0.52 4.38 -3.23
N GLN A 120 -0.67 3.78 -3.23
CA GLN A 120 -1.49 3.66 -4.44
C GLN A 120 -1.94 5.02 -4.94
N THR A 121 -2.35 5.94 -4.05
CA THR A 121 -2.78 7.28 -4.43
C THR A 121 -1.64 8.08 -5.07
N ALA A 122 -0.44 8.06 -4.48
CA ALA A 122 0.72 8.74 -5.07
C ALA A 122 0.99 8.25 -6.50
N ILE A 123 0.94 6.93 -6.73
CA ILE A 123 1.13 6.36 -8.07
C ILE A 123 -0.02 6.75 -9.01
N LEU A 124 -1.28 6.69 -8.57
CA LEU A 124 -2.46 7.05 -9.36
C LEU A 124 -2.43 8.50 -9.82
N GLU A 125 -2.04 9.41 -8.93
CA GLU A 125 -1.91 10.86 -9.20
C GLU A 125 -0.70 11.18 -10.08
N GLY A 126 0.19 10.21 -10.31
CA GLY A 126 1.39 10.41 -11.12
C GLY A 126 2.49 11.17 -10.38
N ASP A 127 2.49 11.13 -9.05
CA ASP A 127 3.59 11.66 -8.26
C ASP A 127 4.91 10.98 -8.69
N THR A 128 5.97 11.78 -8.78
CA THR A 128 7.33 11.31 -9.10
C THR A 128 8.21 11.16 -7.86
N GLU A 129 7.70 11.61 -6.72
CA GLU A 129 8.35 11.55 -5.41
C GLU A 129 7.32 11.13 -4.34
N THR A 130 7.77 10.35 -3.36
CA THR A 130 7.02 9.99 -2.16
C THR A 130 8.01 9.80 -1.01
N GLY A 131 7.60 9.17 0.08
CA GLY A 131 8.50 8.89 1.18
C GLY A 131 7.82 8.22 2.35
N VAL A 132 8.46 8.35 3.51
CA VAL A 132 7.92 7.89 4.79
C VAL A 132 8.01 9.03 5.78
N SER A 133 6.94 9.23 6.54
CA SER A 133 6.91 10.05 7.74
C SER A 133 6.78 9.15 8.98
N ILE A 134 7.57 9.45 10.01
CA ILE A 134 7.36 8.98 11.38
C ILE A 134 6.71 10.14 12.11
N MET A 135 5.49 9.95 12.61
CA MET A 135 4.73 11.02 13.27
C MET A 135 4.19 10.58 14.62
N GLN A 136 3.90 11.55 15.48
CA GLN A 136 3.09 11.30 16.67
C GLN A 136 1.66 10.95 16.26
N MET A 137 1.01 10.02 16.97
CA MET A 137 -0.42 9.79 16.79
C MET A 137 -1.26 10.75 17.62
N VAL A 138 -2.32 11.24 16.99
CA VAL A 138 -3.45 11.95 17.62
C VAL A 138 -4.75 11.25 17.21
N LEU A 139 -5.89 11.67 17.75
CA LEU A 139 -7.19 11.07 17.42
C LEU A 139 -7.55 11.24 15.93
N ASP A 140 -7.20 12.39 15.36
CA ASP A 140 -7.40 12.69 13.96
C ASP A 140 -6.43 11.89 13.07
N MET A 141 -6.97 11.27 12.03
CA MET A 141 -6.24 10.36 11.16
C MET A 141 -5.04 11.05 10.50
N ASP A 142 -3.85 10.51 10.79
CA ASP A 142 -2.56 10.94 10.25
C ASP A 142 -2.29 12.45 10.37
N ALA A 143 -2.84 13.08 11.41
CA ALA A 143 -2.80 14.53 11.61
C ALA A 143 -1.76 15.01 12.62
N GLY A 144 -1.11 14.08 13.33
CA GLY A 144 -0.15 14.43 14.37
C GLY A 144 1.17 14.95 13.82
N ASP A 145 1.93 15.61 14.66
CA ASP A 145 3.16 16.28 14.26
C ASP A 145 4.21 15.26 13.80
N VAL A 146 4.98 15.64 12.77
CA VAL A 146 5.98 14.78 12.13
C VAL A 146 7.30 14.87 12.90
N LEU A 147 7.88 13.73 13.26
CA LEU A 147 9.18 13.60 13.91
C LEU A 147 10.32 13.51 12.89
N LEU A 148 10.19 12.57 11.94
CA LEU A 148 11.17 12.34 10.88
C LEU A 148 10.46 12.11 9.56
N GLN A 149 11.11 12.49 8.47
CA GLN A 149 10.61 12.27 7.13
C GLN A 149 11.76 12.05 6.16
N GLU A 150 11.62 11.07 5.28
CA GLU A 150 12.61 10.76 4.25
C GLU A 150 11.90 10.59 2.90
N ALA A 151 12.44 11.26 1.87
CA ALA A 151 11.87 11.30 0.52
C ALA A 151 12.62 10.38 -0.44
N THR A 152 11.90 9.90 -1.44
CA THR A 152 12.45 9.10 -2.53
C THR A 152 11.64 9.25 -3.81
N SER A 153 12.31 9.14 -4.96
CA SER A 153 11.63 9.06 -6.26
C SER A 153 10.76 7.81 -6.40
N ILE A 154 9.67 7.91 -7.17
CA ILE A 154 8.88 6.78 -7.67
C ILE A 154 9.37 6.43 -9.07
N GLY A 155 9.74 5.18 -9.31
CA GLY A 155 10.17 4.73 -10.65
C GLY A 155 9.01 4.78 -11.66
N PRO A 156 9.29 5.04 -12.96
CA PRO A 156 8.23 5.14 -13.96
C PRO A 156 7.42 3.84 -14.10
N ASP A 157 8.09 2.69 -14.00
CA ASP A 157 7.47 1.36 -14.07
C ASP A 157 7.25 0.72 -12.69
N GLU A 158 7.61 1.40 -11.61
CA GLU A 158 7.52 0.86 -10.25
C GLU A 158 6.06 0.71 -9.83
N ASN A 159 5.70 -0.50 -9.40
CA ASN A 159 4.35 -0.80 -8.96
C ASN A 159 4.18 -0.63 -7.44
N ALA A 160 2.93 -0.59 -6.97
CA ALA A 160 2.64 -0.31 -5.57
C ALA A 160 3.23 -1.37 -4.61
N ALA A 161 3.38 -2.63 -5.04
CA ALA A 161 3.99 -3.67 -4.21
C ALA A 161 5.50 -3.47 -4.04
N GLU A 162 6.19 -3.14 -5.13
CA GLU A 162 7.63 -2.82 -5.13
C GLU A 162 7.92 -1.58 -4.30
N LEU A 163 7.14 -0.50 -4.52
CA LEU A 163 7.26 0.73 -3.76
C LEU A 163 6.98 0.48 -2.27
N ALA A 164 5.94 -0.30 -1.93
CA ALA A 164 5.66 -0.64 -0.54
C ALA A 164 6.80 -1.40 0.15
N ALA A 165 7.42 -2.37 -0.52
CA ALA A 165 8.56 -3.10 0.03
C ALA A 165 9.76 -2.19 0.30
N ARG A 166 10.02 -1.25 -0.61
CA ARG A 166 11.10 -0.26 -0.48
C ARG A 166 10.82 0.73 0.65
N LEU A 167 9.62 1.30 0.71
CA LEU A 167 9.20 2.21 1.77
C LEU A 167 9.16 1.54 3.14
N ALA A 168 8.80 0.24 3.22
CA ALA A 168 8.86 -0.51 4.48
C ALA A 168 10.29 -0.60 5.03
N THR A 169 11.27 -0.84 4.16
CA THR A 169 12.69 -0.93 4.54
C THR A 169 13.22 0.43 5.01
N MET A 170 12.92 1.48 4.25
CA MET A 170 13.27 2.86 4.60
C MET A 170 12.63 3.29 5.93
N GLY A 171 11.33 3.04 6.09
CA GLY A 171 10.60 3.37 7.31
C GLY A 171 11.00 2.56 8.53
N ALA A 172 11.51 1.34 8.36
CA ALA A 172 12.05 0.55 9.46
C ALA A 172 13.31 1.22 10.05
N ALA A 173 14.23 1.68 9.20
CA ALA A 173 15.40 2.44 9.64
C ALA A 173 15.00 3.77 10.28
N LEU A 174 14.08 4.51 9.65
CA LEU A 174 13.59 5.79 10.15
C LEU A 174 12.85 5.66 11.50
N MET A 175 12.09 4.58 11.71
CA MET A 175 11.42 4.30 12.98
C MET A 175 12.42 4.02 14.11
N VAL A 176 13.49 3.25 13.85
CA VAL A 176 14.55 3.01 14.85
C VAL A 176 15.21 4.34 15.26
N GLU A 177 15.51 5.21 14.31
CA GLU A 177 16.05 6.53 14.61
C GLU A 177 15.06 7.41 15.38
N GLY A 178 13.77 7.39 15.01
CA GLY A 178 12.72 8.09 15.74
C GLY A 178 12.61 7.63 17.20
N LEU A 179 12.67 6.32 17.44
CA LEU A 179 12.68 5.76 18.79
C LEU A 179 13.94 6.12 19.57
N ARG A 180 15.10 6.19 18.91
CA ARG A 180 16.36 6.66 19.52
C ARG A 180 16.22 8.10 20.02
N LEU A 181 15.70 9.00 19.17
CA LEU A 181 15.47 10.41 19.52
C LEU A 181 14.48 10.58 20.67
N VAL A 182 13.41 9.78 20.70
CA VAL A 182 12.46 9.79 21.81
C VAL A 182 13.12 9.28 23.09
N ALA A 183 13.94 8.23 23.01
CA ALA A 183 14.64 7.68 24.17
C ALA A 183 15.65 8.65 24.78
N SER A 184 16.34 9.46 23.97
CA SER A 184 17.34 10.43 24.43
C SER A 184 16.76 11.80 24.82
N GLY A 185 15.46 12.05 24.56
CA GLY A 185 14.84 13.36 24.78
C GLY A 185 15.15 14.40 23.70
N GLU A 186 15.76 13.97 22.60
CA GLU A 186 16.14 14.82 21.46
C GLU A 186 15.04 14.94 20.41
N ALA A 187 13.94 14.19 20.53
CA ALA A 187 12.81 14.26 19.59
C ALA A 187 12.30 15.69 19.41
N ARG A 188 12.10 16.09 18.15
CA ARG A 188 11.51 17.38 17.75
C ARG A 188 10.40 17.10 16.77
N PHE A 189 9.19 17.52 17.13
CA PHE A 189 8.01 17.32 16.32
C PHE A 189 7.68 18.62 15.57
N THR A 190 7.35 18.49 14.30
CA THR A 190 7.00 19.60 13.41
C THR A 190 5.53 19.50 13.04
N SER A 191 4.76 20.54 13.31
CA SER A 191 3.34 20.57 12.99
C SER A 191 3.10 20.57 11.48
N GLN A 192 2.08 19.82 11.07
CA GLN A 192 1.69 19.70 9.68
C GLN A 192 0.99 20.97 9.18
N ASP A 193 1.42 21.51 8.03
CA ASP A 193 0.80 22.66 7.36
C ASP A 193 -0.61 22.29 6.83
N PRO A 194 -1.70 22.85 7.39
CA PRO A 194 -3.07 22.48 6.99
C PRO A 194 -3.38 22.79 5.52
N THR A 195 -2.68 23.75 4.91
CA THR A 195 -2.91 24.17 3.51
C THR A 195 -2.39 23.17 2.48
N LYS A 196 -1.51 22.24 2.91
CA LYS A 196 -0.88 21.23 2.06
C LYS A 196 -1.46 19.83 2.24
N VAL A 197 -2.48 19.69 3.09
CA VAL A 197 -3.12 18.41 3.38
C VAL A 197 -3.84 17.89 2.14
N THR A 198 -3.51 16.66 1.76
CA THR A 198 -4.33 15.86 0.84
C THR A 198 -4.71 14.56 1.54
N VAL A 199 -5.84 13.97 1.15
CA VAL A 199 -6.38 12.76 1.76
C VAL A 199 -6.51 11.65 0.74
N THR A 200 -6.34 10.42 1.20
CA THR A 200 -6.57 9.21 0.42
C THR A 200 -7.83 8.51 0.88
N ARG A 201 -8.36 7.62 0.04
CA ARG A 201 -9.41 6.68 0.42
C ARG A 201 -8.92 5.26 0.29
N LEU A 202 -9.69 4.32 0.83
CA LEU A 202 -9.40 2.91 0.63
C LEU A 202 -9.55 2.59 -0.87
N ILE A 203 -8.58 1.87 -1.42
CA ILE A 203 -8.70 1.32 -2.78
C ILE A 203 -9.83 0.28 -2.75
N GLU A 204 -10.64 0.27 -3.79
CA GLU A 204 -11.78 -0.63 -3.99
C GLU A 204 -11.57 -1.47 -5.26
N LYS A 205 -12.43 -2.46 -5.49
CA LYS A 205 -12.32 -3.29 -6.70
C LYS A 205 -12.50 -2.44 -7.96
N GLU A 206 -13.39 -1.47 -7.89
CA GLU A 206 -13.76 -0.53 -8.93
C GLU A 206 -12.58 0.30 -9.43
N ASP A 207 -11.57 0.54 -8.58
CA ASP A 207 -10.35 1.26 -8.97
C ASP A 207 -9.50 0.52 -9.98
N GLY A 208 -9.71 -0.79 -10.15
CA GLY A 208 -9.09 -1.56 -11.20
C GLY A 208 -9.79 -1.44 -12.56
N ARG A 209 -11.02 -0.91 -12.64
CA ARG A 209 -11.75 -0.85 -13.91
C ARG A 209 -11.09 0.16 -14.84
N ILE A 210 -10.56 -0.33 -15.95
CA ILE A 210 -9.90 0.53 -16.94
C ILE A 210 -10.97 1.32 -17.68
N ARG A 211 -10.70 2.61 -17.78
CA ARG A 211 -11.41 3.55 -18.64
C ARG A 211 -10.49 3.94 -19.78
N TRP A 212 -10.80 3.47 -20.99
CA TRP A 212 -9.92 3.61 -22.15
C TRP A 212 -9.89 5.05 -22.67
N ASP A 213 -10.93 5.84 -22.37
CA ASP A 213 -11.02 7.26 -22.69
C ASP A 213 -10.01 8.15 -21.94
N ARG A 214 -9.30 7.60 -20.95
CA ARG A 214 -8.20 8.30 -20.25
C ARG A 214 -6.90 8.27 -21.05
N SER A 215 -5.92 9.07 -20.65
CA SER A 215 -4.58 9.04 -21.25
C SER A 215 -3.85 7.73 -20.95
N ALA A 216 -2.95 7.32 -21.84
CA ALA A 216 -2.09 6.15 -21.66
C ALA A 216 -1.30 6.23 -20.34
N GLN A 217 -0.84 7.41 -19.96
CA GLN A 217 -0.15 7.63 -18.67
C GLN A 217 -1.05 7.37 -17.47
N SER A 218 -2.31 7.84 -17.50
CA SER A 218 -3.26 7.61 -16.41
C SER A 218 -3.60 6.12 -16.27
N ILE A 219 -3.80 5.41 -17.38
CA ILE A 219 -4.07 3.98 -17.37
C ILE A 219 -2.82 3.19 -16.95
N HIS A 220 -1.63 3.60 -17.38
CA HIS A 220 -0.39 3.00 -16.93
C HIS A 220 -0.20 3.16 -15.42
N ASN A 221 -0.42 4.35 -14.86
CA ASN A 221 -0.44 4.62 -13.42
C ASN A 221 -1.46 3.73 -12.69
N GLN A 222 -2.66 3.57 -13.25
CA GLN A 222 -3.68 2.66 -12.71
C GLN A 222 -3.20 1.20 -12.68
N VAL A 223 -2.59 0.72 -13.77
CA VAL A 223 -2.04 -0.64 -13.86
C VAL A 223 -1.05 -0.88 -12.73
N ARG A 224 -0.04 0.01 -12.57
CA ARG A 224 1.01 -0.17 -11.57
C ARG A 224 0.55 0.13 -10.13
N ALA A 225 -0.42 1.02 -9.90
CA ALA A 225 -1.02 1.28 -8.59
C ALA A 225 -1.86 0.10 -8.07
N CYS A 226 -2.52 -0.62 -8.98
CA CYS A 226 -3.45 -1.71 -8.64
C CYS A 226 -2.75 -3.07 -8.46
N ILE A 227 -1.41 -3.13 -8.42
CA ILE A 227 -0.66 -4.36 -8.13
C ILE A 227 -0.35 -4.41 -6.64
N PRO A 228 -0.68 -5.52 -5.93
CA PRO A 228 -1.24 -6.78 -6.44
C PRO A 228 -2.78 -6.82 -6.45
N TRP A 229 -3.44 -5.77 -5.97
CA TRP A 229 -4.89 -5.68 -5.87
C TRP A 229 -5.37 -4.25 -6.14
N PRO A 230 -6.49 -4.04 -6.86
CA PRO A 230 -7.41 -5.04 -7.42
C PRO A 230 -6.99 -5.64 -8.77
N VAL A 231 -5.80 -5.25 -9.26
CA VAL A 231 -5.31 -5.42 -10.63
C VAL A 231 -6.19 -4.68 -11.64
N ALA A 232 -5.57 -3.90 -12.52
CA ALA A 232 -6.30 -3.21 -13.59
C ALA A 232 -6.96 -4.23 -14.53
N HIS A 233 -8.21 -3.99 -14.91
CA HIS A 233 -9.05 -4.97 -15.60
C HIS A 233 -10.10 -4.34 -16.51
N CYS A 234 -10.42 -5.06 -17.58
CA CYS A 234 -11.36 -4.67 -18.63
C CYS A 234 -11.94 -5.91 -19.30
N LEU A 235 -12.76 -5.74 -20.33
CA LEU A 235 -13.28 -6.83 -21.14
C LEU A 235 -12.41 -7.04 -22.38
N TYR A 236 -12.19 -8.30 -22.74
CA TYR A 236 -11.63 -8.71 -24.02
C TYR A 236 -12.35 -9.95 -24.51
N GLY A 237 -12.90 -9.91 -25.73
CA GLY A 237 -13.74 -11.02 -26.25
C GLY A 237 -14.97 -11.31 -25.39
N GLY A 238 -15.54 -10.29 -24.73
CA GLY A 238 -16.68 -10.43 -23.81
C GLY A 238 -16.33 -10.98 -22.42
N GLU A 239 -15.06 -11.29 -22.13
CA GLU A 239 -14.62 -11.83 -20.85
C GLU A 239 -13.77 -10.83 -20.05
N VAL A 240 -13.86 -10.90 -18.71
CA VAL A 240 -13.04 -10.05 -17.83
C VAL A 240 -11.59 -10.51 -17.83
N CYS A 241 -10.72 -9.67 -18.37
CA CYS A 241 -9.28 -9.85 -18.38
C CYS A 241 -8.57 -8.83 -17.48
N ARG A 242 -7.33 -9.13 -17.10
CA ARG A 242 -6.51 -8.27 -16.23
C ARG A 242 -5.19 -7.90 -16.90
N ILE A 243 -4.77 -6.66 -16.70
CA ILE A 243 -3.49 -6.12 -17.16
C ILE A 243 -2.56 -6.00 -15.96
N HIS A 244 -1.42 -6.69 -16.04
CA HIS A 244 -0.45 -6.77 -14.95
C HIS A 244 0.78 -5.88 -15.18
N ARG A 245 1.10 -5.60 -16.45
CA ARG A 245 2.22 -4.74 -16.82
C ARG A 245 1.91 -4.03 -18.13
N SER A 246 2.24 -2.75 -18.19
CA SER A 246 2.06 -1.91 -19.36
C SER A 246 3.23 -0.95 -19.54
N ALA A 247 3.29 -0.28 -20.68
CA ALA A 247 4.15 0.87 -20.93
C ALA A 247 3.39 1.94 -21.72
N VAL A 248 3.86 3.19 -21.62
CA VAL A 248 3.26 4.33 -22.32
C VAL A 248 3.97 4.55 -23.65
N ILE A 249 3.18 4.76 -24.70
CA ILE A 249 3.65 5.13 -26.02
C ILE A 249 3.01 6.50 -26.35
N PRO A 250 3.78 7.61 -26.38
CA PRO A 250 3.21 8.96 -26.41
C PRO A 250 2.41 9.30 -27.67
N GLU A 251 2.70 8.67 -28.81
CA GLU A 251 2.05 9.03 -30.06
C GLU A 251 0.62 8.50 -30.13
N ASN A 252 -0.30 9.36 -30.59
CA ASN A 252 -1.70 9.01 -30.81
C ASN A 252 -1.86 8.04 -31.99
N ALA A 253 -2.84 7.15 -31.90
CA ALA A 253 -3.13 6.19 -32.96
C ALA A 253 -4.20 6.62 -33.98
N GLY A 254 -4.95 7.70 -33.70
CA GLY A 254 -6.09 8.12 -34.53
C GLY A 254 -7.25 7.12 -34.57
N ALA A 255 -7.28 6.14 -33.68
CA ALA A 255 -8.34 5.14 -33.52
C ALA A 255 -9.16 5.40 -32.25
N SER A 256 -10.36 4.86 -32.18
CA SER A 256 -11.20 5.02 -30.98
C SER A 256 -10.55 4.34 -29.77
N PRO A 257 -10.66 4.91 -28.56
CA PRO A 257 -10.13 4.29 -27.34
C PRO A 257 -10.56 2.83 -27.16
N GLY A 258 -9.63 2.00 -26.67
CA GLY A 258 -9.80 0.55 -26.49
C GLY A 258 -9.49 -0.28 -27.74
N THR A 259 -9.25 0.33 -28.91
CA THR A 259 -8.94 -0.39 -30.15
C THR A 259 -7.49 -0.87 -30.17
N ILE A 260 -7.25 -2.13 -30.55
CA ILE A 260 -5.92 -2.65 -30.85
C ILE A 260 -5.43 -2.04 -32.16
N VAL A 261 -4.31 -1.30 -32.10
CA VAL A 261 -3.75 -0.56 -33.24
C VAL A 261 -2.46 -1.16 -33.78
N ALA A 262 -1.79 -1.99 -32.98
CA ALA A 262 -0.68 -2.82 -33.44
C ALA A 262 -0.58 -4.08 -32.58
N VAL A 263 -0.20 -5.18 -33.22
CA VAL A 263 0.16 -6.44 -32.56
C VAL A 263 1.62 -6.71 -32.89
N GLU A 264 2.46 -6.66 -31.88
CA GLU A 264 3.90 -6.89 -32.00
C GLU A 264 4.28 -8.22 -31.33
N ARG A 265 5.55 -8.61 -31.43
CA ARG A 265 6.02 -9.91 -30.90
C ARG A 265 5.83 -10.04 -29.39
N ASP A 266 6.02 -8.95 -28.64
CA ASP A 266 6.09 -8.95 -27.18
C ASP A 266 5.09 -8.00 -26.51
N ARG A 267 4.25 -7.34 -27.29
CA ARG A 267 3.26 -6.37 -26.82
C ARG A 267 2.10 -6.19 -27.78
N VAL A 268 1.01 -5.68 -27.25
CA VAL A 268 -0.14 -5.19 -28.03
C VAL A 268 -0.31 -3.71 -27.71
N LEU A 269 -0.45 -2.88 -28.74
CA LEU A 269 -0.68 -1.45 -28.59
C LEU A 269 -2.18 -1.16 -28.68
N VAL A 270 -2.71 -0.49 -27.67
CA VAL A 270 -4.13 -0.14 -27.58
C VAL A 270 -4.26 1.38 -27.59
N ALA A 271 -5.15 1.89 -28.44
CA ALA A 271 -5.49 3.31 -28.47
C ALA A 271 -6.16 3.74 -27.15
N THR A 272 -5.79 4.91 -26.65
CA THR A 272 -6.34 5.52 -25.44
C THR A 272 -6.89 6.91 -25.78
N GLY A 273 -7.43 7.66 -24.80
CA GLY A 273 -7.87 9.04 -25.03
C GLY A 273 -6.74 9.97 -25.47
N GLU A 274 -5.53 9.70 -24.99
CA GLU A 274 -4.28 10.33 -25.41
C GLU A 274 -3.15 9.29 -25.35
N GLY A 275 -2.31 9.24 -26.37
CA GLY A 275 -1.25 8.25 -26.55
C GLY A 275 -1.76 6.86 -26.90
N ARG A 276 -0.92 5.87 -26.64
CA ARG A 276 -1.20 4.43 -26.76
C ARG A 276 -0.68 3.70 -25.52
N LEU A 277 -1.41 2.70 -25.07
CA LEU A 277 -0.95 1.80 -24.01
C LEU A 277 -0.38 0.53 -24.63
N ALA A 278 0.88 0.21 -24.33
CA ALA A 278 1.46 -1.08 -24.63
C ALA A 278 1.12 -2.07 -23.50
N ILE A 279 0.42 -3.16 -23.80
CA ILE A 279 0.15 -4.24 -22.85
C ILE A 279 1.28 -5.26 -22.92
N LEU A 280 1.97 -5.46 -21.80
CA LEU A 280 3.16 -6.32 -21.70
C LEU A 280 2.90 -7.62 -20.95
N ALA A 281 2.01 -7.61 -19.96
CA ALA A 281 1.59 -8.80 -19.22
C ALA A 281 0.08 -8.79 -18.97
N PHE A 282 -0.54 -9.95 -19.16
CA PHE A 282 -1.98 -10.11 -19.35
C PHE A 282 -2.48 -11.40 -18.69
N GLN A 283 -3.75 -11.42 -18.28
CA GLN A 283 -4.39 -12.59 -17.67
C GLN A 283 -5.87 -12.69 -18.05
N MET A 284 -6.22 -13.74 -18.78
CA MET A 284 -7.62 -14.19 -19.02
C MET A 284 -8.22 -14.86 -17.78
N PRO A 285 -9.56 -14.91 -17.66
CA PRO A 285 -10.21 -15.48 -16.48
C PRO A 285 -9.82 -16.96 -16.30
N GLY A 286 -9.47 -17.33 -15.06
CA GLY A 286 -9.06 -18.70 -14.74
C GLY A 286 -7.68 -19.13 -15.27
N LYS A 287 -6.92 -18.24 -15.91
CA LYS A 287 -5.57 -18.52 -16.42
C LYS A 287 -4.48 -17.93 -15.51
N ARG A 288 -3.24 -18.40 -15.67
CA ARG A 288 -2.06 -17.77 -15.06
C ARG A 288 -1.77 -16.42 -15.73
N VAL A 289 -1.03 -15.56 -15.04
CA VAL A 289 -0.43 -14.36 -15.65
C VAL A 289 0.59 -14.82 -16.71
N MET A 290 0.56 -14.17 -17.87
CA MET A 290 1.48 -14.42 -18.99
C MET A 290 2.02 -13.10 -19.52
N THR A 291 3.25 -13.13 -20.04
CA THR A 291 3.73 -12.06 -20.93
C THR A 291 2.89 -12.05 -22.21
N MET A 292 2.82 -10.90 -22.88
CA MET A 292 2.08 -10.82 -24.14
C MET A 292 2.72 -11.72 -25.22
N ALA A 293 4.05 -11.86 -25.24
CA ALA A 293 4.74 -12.83 -26.09
C ALA A 293 4.29 -14.28 -25.86
N GLU A 294 4.12 -14.69 -24.60
CA GLU A 294 3.60 -16.04 -24.28
C GLU A 294 2.15 -16.21 -24.74
N TYR A 295 1.31 -15.19 -24.51
CA TYR A 295 -0.09 -15.23 -24.88
C TYR A 295 -0.27 -15.35 -26.40
N LEU A 296 0.43 -14.51 -27.18
CA LEU A 296 0.35 -14.44 -28.64
C LEU A 296 0.83 -15.70 -29.37
N ARG A 297 1.64 -16.56 -28.71
CA ARG A 297 2.03 -17.87 -29.28
C ARG A 297 0.87 -18.86 -29.35
N GLY A 298 -0.12 -18.73 -28.47
CA GLY A 298 -1.25 -19.64 -28.37
C GLY A 298 -2.60 -19.03 -28.78
N HIS A 299 -2.68 -17.70 -28.85
CA HIS A 299 -3.91 -16.96 -29.11
C HIS A 299 -3.60 -15.79 -30.04
N ALA A 300 -4.27 -15.74 -31.18
CA ALA A 300 -4.16 -14.58 -32.06
C ALA A 300 -4.97 -13.42 -31.51
N MET A 301 -4.41 -12.21 -31.60
CA MET A 301 -5.13 -10.94 -31.50
C MET A 301 -4.96 -10.23 -32.85
N GLN A 302 -5.93 -9.43 -33.25
CA GLN A 302 -5.94 -8.73 -34.53
C GLN A 302 -6.08 -7.22 -34.35
N VAL A 303 -5.43 -6.46 -35.24
CA VAL A 303 -5.64 -5.01 -35.32
C VAL A 303 -7.12 -4.75 -35.64
N GLY A 304 -7.73 -3.82 -34.91
CA GLY A 304 -9.16 -3.50 -34.98
C GLY A 304 -10.03 -4.20 -33.94
N GLU A 305 -9.56 -5.28 -33.30
CA GLU A 305 -10.21 -5.83 -32.11
C GLU A 305 -10.17 -4.84 -30.95
N ARG A 306 -11.02 -5.06 -29.93
CA ARG A 306 -11.24 -4.08 -28.87
C ARG A 306 -11.12 -4.67 -27.48
N PHE A 307 -10.49 -3.91 -26.60
CA PHE A 307 -10.70 -3.98 -25.17
C PHE A 307 -11.86 -3.04 -24.81
N GLU A 308 -12.83 -3.56 -24.08
CA GLU A 308 -14.05 -2.84 -23.70
C GLU A 308 -14.07 -2.55 -22.20
N GLU A 309 -14.81 -1.51 -21.82
CA GLU A 309 -14.98 -1.13 -20.42
C GLU A 309 -15.99 -2.05 -19.73
N ILE A 310 -15.79 -2.30 -18.43
CA ILE A 310 -16.78 -3.02 -17.61
C ILE A 310 -17.83 -2.01 -17.15
N ARG A 311 -19.09 -2.25 -17.52
CA ARG A 311 -20.24 -1.48 -17.05
C ARG A 311 -20.48 -1.63 -15.54
#